data_AF-A0A521DD57-F1
#
_entry.id   AF-A0A521DD57-F1
#
_cell.length_a   1.000
_cell.length_b   1.000
_cell.length_c   1.000
_cell.angle_alpha   90.00
_cell.angle_beta   90.00
_cell.angle_gamma   90.00
#
_symmetry.space_group_name_H-M   'P 1'
#
loop_
_entity.id
_entity.type
_entity.pdbx_description
1 polymer ?
#
loop_
_entity_poly.entity_id
_entity_poly.type
_entity_poly.pdbx_seq_one_letter_code
_entity_poly.pdbx_strand_id
1 'polypeptide(L)'
;MKINNLIGLFAGVSLMAFSACEPIEDRDVLSNSFEVENIELKVVQATEGGNKMSVQMLTPGVTGYWDYILDTKSSDRVEVVFPFTGEHTFTYYATTPYMTNGKPGATEFLSKTVSVKVDKLDEPLPEAYYALVGDDLGGKTWVFDKEHLWFDGRVAWWVMVAGYNWQELWWDSNDPIDPNGKMVFDLKGAPNYTYHTGPDDAGSVGSFAFNGDFTTITFKNQPILGSNSDRVNPESIYEIKALTSEQMILYTPTNGGGTGWLWVFKAVEEI
;
A
#
# COMPACT_ATOMS: atom_id res chain seq x y z
N MET A 1 66.68 40.90 -12.34
CA MET A 1 65.49 40.22 -11.76
C MET A 1 65.20 39.01 -12.63
N LYS A 2 65.33 37.79 -12.11
CA LYS A 2 65.35 36.55 -12.91
C LYS A 2 63.96 36.28 -13.51
N ILE A 3 63.91 35.88 -14.78
CA ILE A 3 62.69 35.55 -15.56
C ILE A 3 61.69 34.67 -14.79
N ASN A 4 62.19 33.78 -13.92
CA ASN A 4 61.36 32.91 -13.08
C ASN A 4 60.45 33.67 -12.10
N ASN A 5 60.84 34.87 -11.65
CA ASN A 5 60.01 35.70 -10.78
C ASN A 5 58.88 36.41 -11.57
N LEU A 6 59.10 36.67 -12.86
CA LEU A 6 58.10 37.27 -13.74
C LEU A 6 57.05 36.24 -14.18
N ILE A 7 57.48 34.99 -14.42
CA ILE A 7 56.60 33.85 -14.73
C ILE A 7 55.71 33.50 -13.53
N GLY A 8 56.28 33.48 -12.31
CA GLY A 8 55.49 33.24 -11.10
C GLY A 8 54.42 34.32 -10.85
N LEU A 9 54.74 35.59 -11.15
CA LEU A 9 53.79 36.69 -11.05
C LEU A 9 52.67 36.57 -12.10
N PHE A 10 53.01 36.23 -13.36
CA PHE A 10 52.02 36.03 -14.42
C PHE A 10 51.12 34.82 -14.17
N ALA A 11 51.67 33.71 -13.66
CA ALA A 11 50.90 32.53 -13.30
C ALA A 11 49.95 32.82 -12.12
N GLY A 12 50.38 33.59 -11.12
CA GLY A 12 49.55 34.01 -9.99
C GLY A 12 48.41 34.94 -10.40
N VAL A 13 48.66 35.92 -11.28
CA VAL A 13 47.62 36.83 -11.79
C VAL A 13 46.65 36.11 -12.71
N SER A 14 47.12 35.16 -13.52
CA SER A 14 46.26 34.34 -14.38
C SER A 14 45.34 33.43 -13.55
N LEU A 15 45.83 32.82 -12.45
CA LEU A 15 44.98 32.03 -11.54
C LEU A 15 43.90 32.87 -10.84
N MET A 16 44.19 34.14 -10.52
CA MET A 16 43.21 35.06 -9.92
C MET A 16 42.17 35.55 -10.94
N ALA A 17 42.53 35.65 -12.22
CA ALA A 17 41.60 36.06 -13.28
C ALA A 17 40.55 34.97 -13.62
N PHE A 18 40.85 33.69 -13.37
CA PHE A 18 39.91 32.58 -13.56
C PHE A 18 39.07 32.22 -12.32
N SER A 19 39.31 32.86 -11.17
CA SER A 19 38.51 32.68 -9.95
C SER A 19 37.40 33.73 -9.77
N ALA A 20 37.27 34.66 -10.71
CA ALA A 20 36.18 35.61 -10.77
C ALA A 20 35.22 35.25 -11.92
N CYS A 21 34.21 34.41 -11.68
CA CYS A 21 32.96 34.34 -12.48
C CYS A 21 32.00 33.26 -11.94
N GLU A 22 31.63 33.30 -10.67
CA GLU A 22 30.22 33.05 -10.37
C GLU A 22 29.66 34.42 -9.99
N PRO A 23 28.90 35.08 -10.88
CA PRO A 23 28.29 36.35 -10.54
C PRO A 23 27.39 36.11 -9.32
N ILE A 24 27.58 36.91 -8.26
CA ILE A 24 26.62 37.01 -7.17
C ILE A 24 25.38 37.66 -7.78
N GLU A 25 24.55 36.83 -8.39
CA GLU A 25 23.24 37.21 -8.89
C GLU A 25 22.24 36.99 -7.76
N ASP A 26 21.54 38.06 -7.41
CA ASP A 26 20.29 37.98 -6.66
C ASP A 26 19.27 37.35 -7.61
N ARG A 27 19.24 36.02 -7.66
CA ARG A 27 18.35 35.29 -8.55
C ARG A 27 16.98 35.24 -7.89
N ASP A 28 15.98 35.80 -8.57
CA ASP A 28 14.58 35.53 -8.23
C ASP A 28 14.37 34.01 -8.30
N VAL A 29 14.17 33.40 -7.13
CA VAL A 29 13.82 32.00 -7.03
C VAL A 29 12.32 31.90 -7.25
N LEU A 30 11.92 31.32 -8.39
CA LEU A 30 10.53 30.89 -8.56
C LEU A 30 10.20 29.99 -7.37
N SER A 31 9.12 30.32 -6.68
CA SER A 31 8.60 29.58 -5.54
C SER A 31 7.10 29.38 -5.72
N ASN A 32 6.56 28.41 -5.00
CA ASN A 32 5.13 28.16 -4.99
C ASN A 32 4.41 29.32 -4.30
N SER A 33 3.52 29.99 -5.01
CA SER A 33 2.70 31.08 -4.45
C SER A 33 1.40 30.58 -3.83
N PHE A 34 1.16 29.27 -3.85
CA PHE A 34 -0.06 28.67 -3.32
C PHE A 34 0.12 28.31 -1.83
N GLU A 35 -0.74 28.88 -0.98
CA GLU A 35 -0.76 28.60 0.46
C GLU A 35 -1.75 27.46 0.77
N VAL A 36 -1.28 26.45 1.50
CA VAL A 36 -2.05 25.24 1.87
C VAL A 36 -3.26 25.60 2.74
N GLU A 37 -3.15 26.68 3.50
CA GLU A 37 -4.17 27.22 4.37
C GLU A 37 -5.47 27.53 3.60
N ASN A 38 -5.35 27.91 2.31
CA ASN A 38 -6.49 28.23 1.43
C ASN A 38 -7.23 27.00 0.89
N ILE A 39 -6.73 25.78 1.11
CA ILE A 39 -7.44 24.55 0.74
C ILE A 39 -8.55 24.29 1.76
N GLU A 40 -9.80 24.29 1.35
CA GLU A 40 -10.92 23.91 2.20
C GLU A 40 -11.26 22.44 1.97
N LEU A 41 -11.14 21.64 3.03
CA LEU A 41 -11.50 20.23 3.03
C LEU A 41 -12.72 20.01 3.92
N LYS A 42 -13.57 19.07 3.54
CA LYS A 42 -14.76 18.70 4.30
C LYS A 42 -15.00 17.21 4.26
N VAL A 43 -15.38 16.63 5.40
CA VAL A 43 -15.93 15.28 5.48
C VAL A 43 -17.40 15.39 5.89
N VAL A 44 -18.27 14.70 5.17
CA VAL A 44 -19.71 14.61 5.48
C VAL A 44 -20.05 13.14 5.69
N GLN A 45 -20.33 12.75 6.93
CA GLN A 45 -20.86 11.41 7.22
C GLN A 45 -22.37 11.38 6.92
N ALA A 46 -22.87 10.26 6.39
CA ALA A 46 -24.29 10.07 6.12
C ALA A 46 -25.12 10.08 7.42
N THR A 47 -24.54 9.56 8.50
CA THR A 47 -25.03 9.56 9.87
C THR A 47 -23.90 10.02 10.78
N GLU A 48 -24.22 10.73 11.87
CA GLU A 48 -23.20 11.17 12.83
C GLU A 48 -22.45 9.96 13.41
N GLY A 49 -21.11 9.99 13.28
CA GLY A 49 -20.23 8.89 13.69
C GLY A 49 -20.33 7.62 12.82
N GLY A 50 -21.11 7.63 11.74
CA GLY A 50 -21.26 6.51 10.81
C GLY A 50 -20.12 6.37 9.81
N ASN A 51 -20.06 5.24 9.15
CA ASN A 51 -18.92 4.87 8.33
C ASN A 51 -19.06 5.22 6.85
N LYS A 52 -20.26 5.52 6.38
CA LYS A 52 -20.46 6.06 5.03
C LYS A 52 -20.27 7.56 5.03
N MET A 53 -19.40 8.04 4.14
CA MET A 53 -19.03 9.45 4.10
C MET A 53 -18.60 9.92 2.72
N SER A 54 -18.69 11.23 2.56
CA SER A 54 -18.20 12.00 1.42
C SER A 54 -17.01 12.84 1.86
N VAL A 55 -15.83 12.57 1.31
CA VAL A 55 -14.59 13.34 1.54
C VAL A 55 -14.41 14.31 0.38
N GLN A 56 -14.27 15.61 0.66
CA GLN A 56 -14.45 16.68 -0.33
C GLN A 56 -13.35 17.74 -0.26
N MET A 57 -12.82 18.11 -1.41
CA MET A 57 -11.98 19.29 -1.63
C MET A 57 -12.87 20.38 -2.24
N LEU A 58 -13.05 21.48 -1.51
CA LEU A 58 -14.04 22.51 -1.83
C LEU A 58 -13.45 23.74 -2.52
N THR A 59 -12.12 23.88 -2.55
CA THR A 59 -11.46 25.06 -3.13
C THR A 59 -11.49 25.04 -4.66
N PRO A 60 -12.18 25.99 -5.31
CA PRO A 60 -12.24 26.05 -6.76
C PRO A 60 -10.85 26.23 -7.40
N GLY A 61 -10.59 25.52 -8.49
CA GLY A 61 -9.33 25.64 -9.24
C GLY A 61 -8.13 24.89 -8.65
N VAL A 62 -8.29 24.25 -7.49
CA VAL A 62 -7.28 23.34 -6.92
C VAL A 62 -7.52 21.94 -7.47
N THR A 63 -6.49 21.35 -8.06
CA THR A 63 -6.51 19.95 -8.54
C THR A 63 -5.53 19.11 -7.75
N GLY A 64 -5.71 17.79 -7.77
CA GLY A 64 -4.95 16.91 -6.91
C GLY A 64 -5.56 15.52 -6.80
N TYR A 65 -5.18 14.80 -5.75
CA TYR A 65 -5.75 13.50 -5.42
C TYR A 65 -5.90 13.33 -3.92
N TRP A 66 -6.87 12.51 -3.53
CA TRP A 66 -7.04 12.02 -2.17
C TRP A 66 -6.18 10.79 -1.92
N ASP A 67 -5.55 10.72 -0.77
CA ASP A 67 -5.20 9.49 -0.07
C ASP A 67 -6.15 9.38 1.13
N TYR A 68 -7.04 8.40 1.06
CA TYR A 68 -8.07 8.16 2.08
C TYR A 68 -7.87 6.80 2.77
N ILE A 69 -6.61 6.37 2.93
CA ILE A 69 -6.17 5.13 3.59
C ILE A 69 -6.45 3.86 2.77
N LEU A 70 -7.64 3.75 2.18
CA LEU A 70 -8.05 2.57 1.39
C LEU A 70 -7.44 2.58 -0.01
N ASP A 71 -7.38 3.75 -0.63
CA ASP A 71 -6.87 3.94 -1.99
C ASP A 71 -6.51 5.41 -2.22
N THR A 72 -6.02 5.71 -3.40
CA THR A 72 -5.87 7.06 -3.93
C THR A 72 -6.92 7.37 -4.99
N LYS A 73 -7.41 8.62 -5.04
CA LYS A 73 -8.40 9.03 -6.05
C LYS A 73 -8.21 10.46 -6.53
N SER A 74 -7.98 10.64 -7.82
CA SER A 74 -7.89 11.94 -8.50
C SER A 74 -9.28 12.53 -8.74
N SER A 75 -9.87 13.11 -7.70
CA SER A 75 -11.17 13.77 -7.75
C SER A 75 -11.25 14.81 -6.62
N ASP A 76 -12.12 15.79 -6.80
CA ASP A 76 -12.57 16.69 -5.73
C ASP A 76 -13.41 15.97 -4.66
N ARG A 77 -13.97 14.79 -4.97
CA ARG A 77 -14.87 14.06 -4.05
C ARG A 77 -14.67 12.55 -4.07
N VAL A 78 -14.65 11.95 -2.88
CA VAL A 78 -14.67 10.50 -2.67
C VAL A 78 -15.90 10.13 -1.85
N GLU A 79 -16.77 9.28 -2.40
CA GLU A 79 -17.83 8.60 -1.65
C GLU A 79 -17.30 7.24 -1.22
N VAL A 80 -17.38 6.92 0.07
CA VAL A 80 -16.78 5.71 0.63
C VAL A 80 -17.62 5.16 1.78
N VAL A 81 -17.70 3.83 1.87
CA VAL A 81 -18.10 3.12 3.08
C VAL A 81 -16.82 2.68 3.77
N PHE A 82 -16.41 3.42 4.80
CA PHE A 82 -15.13 3.26 5.45
C PHE A 82 -15.16 2.04 6.41
N PRO A 83 -14.18 1.13 6.38
CA PRO A 83 -14.27 -0.14 7.11
C PRO A 83 -13.72 -0.10 8.53
N PHE A 84 -13.18 1.03 8.99
CA PHE A 84 -12.50 1.11 10.29
C PHE A 84 -13.21 2.10 11.24
N THR A 85 -13.26 1.74 12.53
CA THR A 85 -13.74 2.62 13.61
C THR A 85 -12.58 3.37 14.25
N GLY A 86 -12.82 4.54 14.82
CA GLY A 86 -11.79 5.34 15.50
C GLY A 86 -11.57 6.66 14.80
N GLU A 87 -10.43 7.28 15.06
CA GLU A 87 -10.04 8.56 14.47
C GLU A 87 -9.14 8.32 13.27
N HIS A 88 -9.51 8.89 12.12
CA HIS A 88 -8.84 8.65 10.85
C HIS A 88 -8.52 9.98 10.17
N THR A 89 -7.34 10.03 9.55
CA THR A 89 -6.86 11.22 8.83
C THR A 89 -6.82 10.91 7.35
N PHE A 90 -7.50 11.72 6.55
CA PHE A 90 -7.43 11.71 5.10
C PHE A 90 -6.57 12.86 4.62
N THR A 91 -5.80 12.64 3.57
CA THR A 91 -4.85 13.61 3.02
C THR A 91 -5.24 13.95 1.59
N TYR A 92 -5.32 15.23 1.28
CA TYR A 92 -5.43 15.72 -0.09
C TYR A 92 -4.08 16.27 -0.54
N TYR A 93 -3.58 15.75 -1.66
CA TYR A 93 -2.35 16.22 -2.30
C TYR A 93 -2.70 17.12 -3.49
N ALA A 94 -2.58 18.42 -3.29
CA ALA A 94 -2.77 19.43 -4.32
C ALA A 94 -1.56 19.47 -5.27
N THR A 95 -1.84 19.35 -6.57
CA THR A 95 -0.86 19.58 -7.62
C THR A 95 -0.60 21.06 -7.78
N THR A 96 0.66 21.44 -7.95
CA THR A 96 1.04 22.83 -8.20
C THR A 96 1.77 22.94 -9.54
N PRO A 97 1.65 24.08 -10.26
CA PRO A 97 2.39 24.29 -11.51
C PRO A 97 3.88 24.57 -11.26
N TYR A 98 4.33 24.54 -10.01
CA TYR A 98 5.70 24.84 -9.64
C TYR A 98 6.64 23.71 -10.07
N MET A 99 7.61 24.05 -10.93
CA MET A 99 8.68 23.13 -11.33
C MET A 99 9.82 23.21 -10.33
N THR A 100 9.97 22.18 -9.51
CA THR A 100 11.07 22.12 -8.54
C THR A 100 12.41 22.21 -9.27
N ASN A 101 13.23 23.21 -8.92
CA ASN A 101 14.54 23.48 -9.54
C ASN A 101 14.48 23.67 -11.07
N GLY A 102 13.34 24.16 -11.60
CA GLY A 102 13.17 24.40 -13.03
C GLY A 102 13.20 23.14 -13.90
N LYS A 103 13.04 21.95 -13.30
CA LYS A 103 13.03 20.67 -14.01
C LYS A 103 11.62 20.33 -14.49
N PRO A 104 11.38 20.26 -15.81
CA PRO A 104 10.12 19.73 -16.34
C PRO A 104 9.93 18.29 -15.87
N GLY A 105 8.80 18.01 -15.21
CA GLY A 105 8.47 16.70 -14.65
C GLY A 105 8.76 16.54 -13.15
N ALA A 106 9.52 17.45 -12.54
CA ALA A 106 9.60 17.53 -11.08
C ALA A 106 8.37 18.28 -10.54
N THR A 107 7.45 17.55 -9.93
CA THR A 107 6.18 18.10 -9.41
C THR A 107 6.25 18.20 -7.90
N GLU A 108 5.93 19.38 -7.37
CA GLU A 108 5.67 19.56 -5.94
C GLU A 108 4.19 19.34 -5.65
N PHE A 109 3.92 18.47 -4.67
CA PHE A 109 2.60 18.29 -4.10
C PHE A 109 2.55 18.97 -2.74
N LEU A 110 1.58 19.86 -2.59
CA LEU A 110 1.23 20.39 -1.27
C LEU A 110 0.16 19.49 -0.66
N SER A 111 0.25 19.21 0.64
CA SER A 111 -0.71 18.32 1.30
C SER A 111 -1.49 19.03 2.39
N LYS A 112 -2.78 18.73 2.49
CA LYS A 112 -3.63 19.13 3.61
C LYS A 112 -4.42 17.95 4.12
N THR A 113 -4.65 17.89 5.42
CA THR A 113 -5.35 16.78 6.06
C THR A 113 -6.69 17.20 6.62
N VAL A 114 -7.59 16.23 6.73
CA VAL A 114 -8.86 16.34 7.47
C VAL A 114 -9.07 15.06 8.27
N SER A 115 -9.50 15.22 9.51
CA SER A 115 -9.73 14.09 10.42
C SER A 115 -11.21 13.85 10.64
N VAL A 116 -11.60 12.59 10.73
CA VAL A 116 -12.97 12.15 11.00
C VAL A 116 -12.96 11.08 12.07
N LYS A 117 -13.98 11.09 12.94
CA LYS A 117 -14.21 10.03 13.91
C LYS A 117 -15.35 9.13 13.42
N VAL A 118 -15.07 7.83 13.32
CA VAL A 118 -16.06 6.80 13.00
C VAL A 118 -16.33 6.00 14.28
N ASP A 119 -17.51 6.18 14.86
CA ASP A 119 -17.89 5.51 16.11
C ASP A 119 -18.53 4.14 15.86
N LYS A 120 -19.13 3.94 14.68
CA LYS A 120 -19.86 2.71 14.32
C LYS A 120 -19.84 2.45 12.83
N LEU A 121 -19.93 1.17 12.48
CA LEU A 121 -20.13 0.70 11.11
C LEU A 121 -21.62 0.42 10.90
N ASP A 122 -22.39 1.45 10.55
CA ASP A 122 -23.85 1.35 10.37
C ASP A 122 -24.29 1.13 8.92
N GLU A 123 -23.36 1.24 7.98
CA GLU A 123 -23.53 0.83 6.58
C GLU A 123 -22.70 -0.45 6.33
N PRO A 124 -23.30 -1.46 5.66
CA PRO A 124 -22.66 -2.75 5.47
C PRO A 124 -21.40 -2.63 4.63
N LEU A 125 -20.36 -3.38 5.02
CA LEU A 125 -19.11 -3.46 4.27
C LEU A 125 -19.25 -4.36 3.04
N PRO A 126 -18.32 -4.27 2.08
CA PRO A 126 -18.17 -5.29 1.05
C PRO A 126 -17.97 -6.69 1.64
N GLU A 127 -18.57 -7.72 1.02
CA GLU A 127 -18.60 -9.10 1.51
C GLU A 127 -17.21 -9.67 1.81
N ALA A 128 -16.19 -9.26 1.03
CA ALA A 128 -14.80 -9.66 1.23
C ALA A 128 -14.26 -9.37 2.64
N TYR A 129 -14.70 -8.28 3.29
CA TYR A 129 -14.30 -8.00 4.67
C TYR A 129 -14.87 -9.04 5.64
N TYR A 130 -16.17 -9.32 5.57
CA TYR A 130 -16.80 -10.34 6.42
C TYR A 130 -16.23 -11.74 6.19
N ALA A 131 -15.97 -12.08 4.92
CA ALA A 131 -15.30 -13.32 4.57
C ALA A 131 -13.91 -13.41 5.22
N LEU A 132 -13.10 -12.34 5.13
CA LEU A 132 -11.73 -12.31 5.65
C LEU A 132 -11.63 -12.26 7.18
N VAL A 133 -12.44 -11.44 7.85
CA VAL A 133 -12.30 -11.13 9.29
C VAL A 133 -13.42 -11.66 10.19
N GLY A 134 -14.46 -12.28 9.61
CA GLY A 134 -15.63 -12.77 10.33
C GLY A 134 -16.81 -11.79 10.33
N ASP A 135 -18.01 -12.31 10.60
CA ASP A 135 -19.26 -11.54 10.55
C ASP A 135 -19.34 -10.44 11.62
N ASP A 136 -18.69 -10.66 12.77
CA ASP A 136 -18.59 -9.71 13.87
C ASP A 136 -17.45 -8.70 13.69
N LEU A 137 -16.64 -8.86 12.64
CA LEU A 137 -15.41 -8.09 12.37
C LEU A 137 -14.39 -8.17 13.53
N GLY A 138 -14.56 -9.13 14.43
CA GLY A 138 -13.80 -9.30 15.67
C GLY A 138 -12.43 -9.95 15.46
N GLY A 139 -12.25 -10.59 14.31
CA GLY A 139 -11.01 -11.17 13.83
C GLY A 139 -11.18 -12.64 13.44
N LYS A 140 -10.43 -13.08 12.43
CA LYS A 140 -10.44 -14.46 11.95
C LYS A 140 -9.03 -14.97 11.69
N THR A 141 -8.80 -16.22 12.04
CA THR A 141 -7.53 -16.92 11.86
C THR A 141 -7.59 -17.83 10.63
N TRP A 142 -6.51 -17.81 9.84
CA TRP A 142 -6.33 -18.57 8.62
C TRP A 142 -5.07 -19.42 8.70
N VAL A 143 -5.19 -20.69 8.31
CA VAL A 143 -4.08 -21.65 8.25
C VAL A 143 -4.10 -22.38 6.92
N PHE A 144 -2.99 -23.00 6.52
CA PHE A 144 -2.96 -23.83 5.32
C PHE A 144 -3.99 -24.95 5.37
N ASP A 145 -4.72 -25.14 4.27
CA ASP A 145 -5.73 -26.20 4.16
C ASP A 145 -5.11 -27.53 3.72
N LYS A 146 -4.56 -28.27 4.69
CA LYS A 146 -3.84 -29.53 4.46
C LYS A 146 -4.72 -30.75 4.19
N GLU A 147 -6.02 -30.55 4.00
CA GLU A 147 -6.99 -31.65 3.83
C GLU A 147 -7.79 -31.52 2.54
N HIS A 148 -7.76 -30.33 1.92
CA HIS A 148 -8.61 -30.03 0.79
C HIS A 148 -8.10 -30.64 -0.51
N LEU A 149 -9.01 -31.32 -1.21
CA LEU A 149 -8.71 -32.11 -2.40
C LEU A 149 -8.93 -31.31 -3.68
N TRP A 150 -7.87 -31.16 -4.48
CA TRP A 150 -7.76 -30.38 -5.70
C TRP A 150 -7.15 -31.21 -6.83
N PHE A 151 -7.04 -30.65 -8.04
CA PHE A 151 -6.26 -31.21 -9.16
C PHE A 151 -6.40 -32.74 -9.30
N ASP A 152 -7.64 -33.20 -9.49
CA ASP A 152 -8.00 -34.62 -9.60
C ASP A 152 -7.76 -35.45 -8.33
N GLY A 153 -8.12 -34.89 -7.15
CA GLY A 153 -8.19 -35.61 -5.88
C GLY A 153 -6.90 -35.61 -5.05
N ARG A 154 -6.03 -34.62 -5.24
CA ARG A 154 -4.77 -34.43 -4.51
C ARG A 154 -4.90 -33.34 -3.45
N VAL A 155 -4.26 -33.54 -2.30
CA VAL A 155 -4.11 -32.48 -1.30
C VAL A 155 -3.06 -31.50 -1.80
N ALA A 156 -3.45 -30.27 -2.12
CA ALA A 156 -2.57 -29.25 -2.69
C ALA A 156 -2.91 -27.88 -2.10
N TRP A 157 -2.03 -27.34 -1.27
CA TRP A 157 -2.28 -26.10 -0.50
C TRP A 157 -1.18 -25.06 -0.59
N TRP A 158 -0.01 -25.47 -1.08
CA TRP A 158 1.04 -24.56 -1.47
C TRP A 158 1.80 -25.13 -2.67
N VAL A 159 1.44 -24.63 -3.85
CA VAL A 159 1.78 -25.30 -5.10
C VAL A 159 2.19 -24.32 -6.20
N MET A 160 3.04 -24.82 -7.09
CA MET A 160 3.42 -24.16 -8.32
C MET A 160 2.41 -24.52 -9.42
N VAL A 161 1.93 -23.50 -10.11
CA VAL A 161 0.93 -23.59 -11.18
C VAL A 161 1.41 -22.81 -12.41
N ALA A 162 0.75 -23.02 -13.54
CA ALA A 162 1.00 -22.19 -14.72
C ALA A 162 0.63 -20.74 -14.46
N GLY A 163 1.51 -19.79 -14.80
CA GLY A 163 1.25 -18.35 -14.66
C GLY A 163 0.09 -17.82 -15.51
N TYR A 164 -0.29 -18.55 -16.57
CA TYR A 164 -1.44 -18.22 -17.42
C TYR A 164 -2.72 -18.99 -17.04
N ASN A 165 -2.63 -19.99 -16.14
CA ASN A 165 -3.76 -20.82 -15.72
C ASN A 165 -3.50 -21.38 -14.31
N TRP A 166 -4.09 -20.72 -13.31
CA TRP A 166 -3.94 -21.11 -11.90
C TRP A 166 -4.51 -22.51 -11.56
N GLN A 167 -5.29 -23.11 -12.46
CA GLN A 167 -5.82 -24.47 -12.31
C GLN A 167 -4.93 -25.55 -12.95
N GLU A 168 -3.81 -25.17 -13.58
CA GLU A 168 -2.84 -26.11 -14.14
C GLU A 168 -1.69 -26.33 -13.17
N LEU A 169 -1.74 -27.45 -12.43
CA LEU A 169 -0.70 -27.83 -11.47
C LEU A 169 0.59 -28.24 -12.19
N TRP A 170 1.70 -27.57 -11.85
CA TRP A 170 3.04 -27.94 -12.33
C TRP A 170 3.84 -28.68 -11.27
N TRP A 171 3.79 -28.23 -10.01
CA TRP A 171 4.46 -28.90 -8.91
C TRP A 171 3.74 -28.73 -7.57
N ASP A 172 3.42 -29.85 -6.95
CA ASP A 172 2.85 -29.91 -5.61
C ASP A 172 3.96 -29.96 -4.56
N SER A 173 4.32 -28.80 -4.00
CA SER A 173 5.43 -28.71 -3.04
C SER A 173 4.98 -29.07 -1.63
N ASN A 174 3.85 -28.50 -1.16
CA ASN A 174 3.31 -28.72 0.20
C ASN A 174 4.35 -28.60 1.35
N ASP A 175 5.40 -27.80 1.14
CA ASP A 175 6.51 -27.64 2.09
C ASP A 175 7.03 -26.18 2.04
N PRO A 176 6.19 -25.20 2.41
CA PRO A 176 6.65 -23.83 2.60
C PRO A 176 7.49 -23.69 3.89
N ILE A 177 8.04 -22.50 4.13
CA ILE A 177 8.94 -22.22 5.26
C ILE A 177 8.26 -22.43 6.64
N ASP A 178 6.99 -22.07 6.74
CA ASP A 178 6.19 -22.01 7.97
C ASP A 178 4.87 -22.78 7.79
N PRO A 179 4.92 -24.11 7.54
CA PRO A 179 3.75 -24.89 7.15
C PRO A 179 2.72 -25.01 8.27
N ASN A 180 3.07 -24.69 9.51
CA ASN A 180 2.19 -24.72 10.69
C ASN A 180 1.92 -23.32 11.26
N GLY A 181 2.31 -22.26 10.54
CA GLY A 181 2.00 -20.90 10.95
C GLY A 181 0.52 -20.54 10.73
N LYS A 182 0.17 -19.30 11.09
CA LYS A 182 -1.19 -18.78 10.96
C LYS A 182 -1.18 -17.29 10.62
N MET A 183 -2.28 -16.84 10.01
CA MET A 183 -2.56 -15.43 9.72
C MET A 183 -3.82 -15.01 10.46
N VAL A 184 -3.76 -13.90 11.19
CA VAL A 184 -4.93 -13.34 11.89
C VAL A 184 -5.25 -11.99 11.28
N PHE A 185 -6.49 -11.77 10.85
CA PHE A 185 -6.96 -10.49 10.30
C PHE A 185 -8.10 -9.94 11.14
N ASP A 186 -8.10 -8.63 11.38
CA ASP A 186 -9.20 -7.93 12.03
C ASP A 186 -9.32 -6.48 11.52
N LEU A 187 -10.44 -5.82 11.86
CA LEU A 187 -10.72 -4.42 11.49
C LEU A 187 -10.75 -3.48 12.71
N LYS A 188 -10.10 -3.84 13.82
CA LYS A 188 -10.09 -3.03 15.04
C LYS A 188 -9.22 -1.79 14.84
N GLY A 189 -9.84 -0.74 14.35
CA GLY A 189 -9.21 0.56 14.12
C GLY A 189 -8.33 0.69 12.88
N ALA A 190 -7.96 -0.43 12.25
CA ALA A 190 -7.09 -0.47 11.10
C ALA A 190 -7.24 -1.83 10.39
N PRO A 191 -6.71 -2.00 9.16
CA PRO A 191 -6.67 -3.30 8.48
C PRO A 191 -5.53 -4.15 9.06
N ASN A 192 -5.75 -4.70 10.24
CA ASN A 192 -4.72 -5.40 10.99
C ASN A 192 -4.46 -6.79 10.40
N TYR A 193 -3.18 -7.13 10.27
CA TYR A 193 -2.71 -8.45 9.87
C TYR A 193 -1.63 -8.90 10.84
N THR A 194 -1.81 -10.05 11.49
CA THR A 194 -0.78 -10.63 12.37
C THR A 194 -0.30 -11.95 11.77
N TYR A 195 1.00 -12.01 11.50
CA TYR A 195 1.67 -13.19 10.94
C TYR A 195 2.32 -13.99 12.05
N HIS A 196 2.05 -15.29 12.11
CA HIS A 196 2.66 -16.22 13.05
C HIS A 196 3.42 -17.30 12.29
N THR A 197 4.71 -17.47 12.59
CA THR A 197 5.57 -18.51 11.98
C THR A 197 5.23 -19.94 12.44
N GLY A 198 4.51 -20.06 13.55
CA GLY A 198 4.07 -21.32 14.13
C GLY A 198 2.95 -21.12 15.16
N PRO A 199 2.40 -22.21 15.73
CA PRO A 199 1.23 -22.13 16.61
C PRO A 199 1.48 -21.31 17.89
N ASP A 200 2.70 -21.39 18.43
CA ASP A 200 3.10 -20.74 19.69
C ASP A 200 3.84 -19.41 19.47
N ASP A 201 3.91 -18.92 18.23
CA ASP A 201 4.60 -17.67 17.91
C ASP A 201 3.82 -16.46 18.43
N ALA A 202 4.53 -15.47 18.98
CA ALA A 202 3.92 -14.27 19.55
C ALA A 202 3.23 -13.38 18.49
N GLY A 203 3.59 -13.59 17.21
CA GLY A 203 3.02 -12.86 16.08
C GLY A 203 3.80 -11.60 15.74
N SER A 204 3.89 -11.31 14.45
CA SER A 204 4.48 -10.10 13.90
C SER A 204 3.41 -9.27 13.21
N VAL A 205 3.38 -7.97 13.52
CA VAL A 205 2.34 -7.06 13.04
C VAL A 205 2.64 -6.59 11.62
N GLY A 206 1.61 -6.67 10.79
CA GLY A 206 1.52 -6.12 9.44
C GLY A 206 0.15 -5.50 9.20
N SER A 207 -0.14 -5.19 7.95
CA SER A 207 -1.46 -4.74 7.52
C SER A 207 -1.82 -5.30 6.15
N PHE A 208 -3.07 -5.12 5.73
CA PHE A 208 -3.54 -5.54 4.42
C PHE A 208 -4.33 -4.43 3.71
N ALA A 209 -4.53 -4.58 2.40
CA ALA A 209 -5.43 -3.73 1.62
C ALA A 209 -6.04 -4.54 0.48
N PHE A 210 -7.34 -4.36 0.24
CA PHE A 210 -7.98 -4.79 -1.00
C PHE A 210 -7.81 -3.71 -2.07
N ASN A 211 -7.77 -4.10 -3.35
CA ASN A 211 -8.04 -3.15 -4.42
C ASN A 211 -9.54 -2.79 -4.51
N GLY A 212 -9.86 -1.76 -5.29
CA GLY A 212 -11.22 -1.19 -5.33
C GLY A 212 -12.34 -2.15 -5.80
N ASP A 213 -12.01 -3.24 -6.48
CA ASP A 213 -12.97 -4.26 -6.94
C ASP A 213 -12.85 -5.61 -6.18
N PHE A 214 -12.03 -5.67 -5.12
CA PHE A 214 -11.85 -6.85 -4.27
C PHE A 214 -11.34 -8.10 -5.02
N THR A 215 -10.63 -7.91 -6.13
CA THR A 215 -9.99 -8.99 -6.89
C THR A 215 -8.56 -9.28 -6.44
N THR A 216 -7.93 -8.36 -5.69
CA THR A 216 -6.60 -8.54 -5.14
C THR A 216 -6.52 -8.13 -3.67
N ILE A 217 -5.59 -8.75 -2.95
CA ILE A 217 -5.18 -8.40 -1.60
C ILE A 217 -3.68 -8.13 -1.58
N THR A 218 -3.29 -7.04 -0.92
CA THR A 218 -1.90 -6.64 -0.73
C THR A 218 -1.54 -6.77 0.74
N PHE A 219 -0.43 -7.45 1.04
CA PHE A 219 0.15 -7.52 2.38
C PHE A 219 1.23 -6.45 2.55
N LYS A 220 1.25 -5.80 3.71
CA LYS A 220 2.22 -4.73 4.04
C LYS A 220 2.92 -5.05 5.35
N ASN A 221 4.23 -4.77 5.40
CA ASN A 221 5.13 -4.97 6.54
C ASN A 221 5.34 -6.42 7.01
N GLN A 222 4.47 -7.35 6.61
CA GLN A 222 4.64 -8.80 6.78
C GLN A 222 4.27 -9.50 5.47
N PRO A 223 4.92 -10.62 5.13
CA PRO A 223 4.58 -11.36 3.92
C PRO A 223 3.36 -12.26 4.15
N ILE A 224 2.87 -12.90 3.08
CA ILE A 224 1.89 -14.00 3.17
C ILE A 224 2.48 -15.20 3.93
N LEU A 225 1.62 -16.02 4.55
CA LEU A 225 2.01 -17.31 5.13
C LEU A 225 2.71 -18.21 4.11
N GLY A 226 3.76 -18.90 4.54
CA GLY A 226 4.57 -19.75 3.66
C GLY A 226 5.52 -18.99 2.74
N SER A 227 5.76 -17.70 3.00
CA SER A 227 6.51 -16.84 2.09
C SER A 227 7.95 -17.27 1.91
N ASN A 228 8.32 -17.61 0.68
CA ASN A 228 9.68 -17.78 0.20
C ASN A 228 9.97 -16.71 -0.85
N SER A 229 11.08 -15.98 -0.73
CA SER A 229 11.44 -14.84 -1.59
C SER A 229 11.43 -15.15 -3.09
N ASP A 230 11.72 -16.40 -3.47
CA ASP A 230 11.74 -16.81 -4.88
C ASP A 230 10.34 -17.17 -5.42
N ARG A 231 9.37 -17.34 -4.52
CA ARG A 231 8.04 -17.89 -4.82
C ARG A 231 6.90 -16.88 -4.64
N VAL A 232 7.09 -15.86 -3.82
CA VAL A 232 6.10 -14.80 -3.55
C VAL A 232 6.11 -13.69 -4.58
N ASN A 233 4.99 -12.95 -4.65
CA ASN A 233 4.94 -11.71 -5.42
C ASN A 233 5.87 -10.67 -4.75
N PRO A 234 6.84 -10.07 -5.47
CA PRO A 234 7.75 -9.07 -4.91
C PRO A 234 7.05 -7.82 -4.34
N GLU A 235 5.87 -7.49 -4.86
CA GLU A 235 5.03 -6.37 -4.41
C GLU A 235 4.04 -6.79 -3.32
N SER A 236 4.04 -8.07 -2.93
CA SER A 236 3.11 -8.65 -1.95
C SER A 236 1.63 -8.51 -2.33
N ILE A 237 1.35 -8.44 -3.63
CA ILE A 237 -0.01 -8.38 -4.20
C ILE A 237 -0.39 -9.78 -4.69
N TYR A 238 -1.59 -10.23 -4.30
CA TYR A 238 -2.11 -11.55 -4.68
C TYR A 238 -3.51 -11.43 -5.26
N GLU A 239 -3.78 -12.15 -6.33
CA GLU A 239 -5.11 -12.32 -6.88
C GLU A 239 -5.93 -13.24 -5.98
N ILE A 240 -7.17 -12.83 -5.71
CA ILE A 240 -8.13 -13.61 -4.92
C ILE A 240 -8.90 -14.51 -5.88
N LYS A 241 -8.71 -15.83 -5.75
CA LYS A 241 -9.45 -16.83 -6.55
C LYS A 241 -10.68 -17.35 -5.85
N ALA A 242 -10.65 -17.40 -4.52
CA ALA A 242 -11.82 -17.49 -3.68
C ALA A 242 -11.56 -16.81 -2.34
N LEU A 243 -12.59 -16.22 -1.78
CA LEU A 243 -12.62 -15.70 -0.42
C LEU A 243 -14.04 -15.86 0.11
N THR A 244 -14.24 -16.85 0.95
CA THR A 244 -15.50 -17.15 1.64
C THR A 244 -15.27 -17.12 3.15
N SER A 245 -16.30 -17.41 3.95
CA SER A 245 -16.13 -17.52 5.40
C SER A 245 -15.18 -18.64 5.84
N GLU A 246 -14.99 -19.66 5.00
CA GLU A 246 -14.25 -20.89 5.31
C GLU A 246 -12.98 -21.08 4.47
N GLN A 247 -12.91 -20.48 3.28
CA GLN A 247 -11.84 -20.73 2.31
C GLN A 247 -11.25 -19.44 1.76
N MET A 248 -9.93 -19.40 1.66
CA MET A 248 -9.19 -18.33 1.00
C MET A 248 -8.15 -18.95 0.06
N ILE A 249 -8.24 -18.59 -1.22
CA ILE A 249 -7.31 -19.03 -2.26
C ILE A 249 -6.65 -17.80 -2.85
N LEU A 250 -5.34 -17.70 -2.69
CA LEU A 250 -4.52 -16.60 -3.19
C LEU A 250 -3.57 -17.08 -4.28
N TYR A 251 -3.36 -16.25 -5.29
CA TYR A 251 -2.60 -16.59 -6.48
C TYR A 251 -1.64 -15.45 -6.87
N THR A 252 -0.45 -15.81 -7.34
CA THR A 252 0.40 -14.90 -8.11
C THR A 252 0.77 -15.55 -9.44
N PRO A 253 0.57 -14.87 -10.60
CA PRO A 253 0.91 -15.43 -11.90
C PRO A 253 2.41 -15.48 -12.18
N THR A 254 3.17 -14.65 -11.47
CA THR A 254 4.62 -14.59 -11.54
C THR A 254 5.21 -14.18 -10.21
N ASN A 255 6.49 -14.46 -10.01
CA ASN A 255 7.25 -14.15 -8.81
C ASN A 255 8.73 -13.91 -9.17
N GLY A 256 9.60 -13.77 -8.17
CA GLY A 256 11.05 -13.65 -8.38
C GLY A 256 11.65 -14.79 -9.22
N GLY A 257 11.08 -16.00 -9.13
CA GLY A 257 11.46 -17.18 -9.92
C GLY A 257 10.76 -17.33 -11.27
N GLY A 258 9.90 -16.38 -11.69
CA GLY A 258 9.21 -16.37 -12.99
C GLY A 258 8.08 -17.40 -13.14
N THR A 259 7.47 -17.84 -12.04
CA THR A 259 6.49 -18.96 -12.04
C THR A 259 5.22 -18.60 -11.29
N GLY A 260 4.10 -19.25 -11.63
CA GLY A 260 2.83 -19.05 -10.94
C GLY A 260 2.77 -19.86 -9.64
N TRP A 261 2.18 -19.30 -8.58
CA TRP A 261 2.03 -19.96 -7.29
C TRP A 261 0.66 -19.73 -6.69
N LEU A 262 0.19 -20.74 -5.95
CA LEU A 262 -1.11 -20.78 -5.32
C LEU A 262 -0.98 -21.14 -3.84
N TRP A 263 -1.74 -20.43 -3.01
CA TRP A 263 -1.89 -20.69 -1.59
C TRP A 263 -3.36 -20.99 -1.29
N VAL A 264 -3.62 -22.07 -0.57
CA VAL A 264 -4.97 -22.48 -0.16
C VAL A 264 -5.04 -22.53 1.36
N PHE A 265 -5.96 -21.75 1.91
CA PHE A 265 -6.16 -21.61 3.33
C PHE A 265 -7.59 -21.97 3.72
N LYS A 266 -7.73 -22.41 4.97
CA LYS A 266 -9.01 -22.54 5.65
C LYS A 266 -9.06 -21.65 6.89
N ALA A 267 -10.26 -21.19 7.21
CA ALA A 267 -10.53 -20.52 8.46
C ALA A 267 -10.45 -21.52 9.62
N VAL A 268 -9.96 -21.06 10.78
CA VAL A 268 -10.04 -21.79 12.04
C VAL A 268 -10.67 -20.88 13.10
N GLU A 269 -11.67 -21.38 13.81
CA GLU A 269 -12.18 -20.73 15.00
C GLU A 269 -11.15 -20.90 16.12
N GLU A 270 -10.72 -19.80 16.74
CA GLU A 270 -9.98 -19.88 17.99
C GLU A 270 -10.97 -20.21 19.11
N ILE A 271 -10.78 -21.37 19.77
CA ILE A 271 -11.56 -21.83 20.93
C ILE A 271 -11.11 -21.08 22.19
#